data_AF-A0A2J6WVZ6-F1
#
_entry.id   AF-A0A2J6WVZ6-F1
#
_cell.length_a   1.000
_cell.length_b   1.000
_cell.length_c   1.000
_cell.angle_alpha   90.00
_cell.angle_beta   90.00
_cell.angle_gamma   90.00
#
_symmetry.space_group_name_H-M   'P 1'
#
loop_
_entity.id
_entity.type
_entity.pdbx_description
1 polymer ?
#
loop_
_entity_poly.entity_id
_entity_poly.type
_entity_poly.pdbx_seq_one_letter_code
_entity_poly.pdbx_strand_id
1 'polypeptide(L)'
;QPDPQAVTVSETPSPTLSFQPPASYAVLDLGRTVHGRLYAEVAGPDGATVDIGWDERLWQQTIPLPFPGELHPEWNQIDSWRLDGREQRLTTIDTRAGRYIVIAVWSNESVELRNLQVREERYPVTQIGSFTSDDPLLNQIWQVGVDSLLPNMTDAYTDTPWRERGQWWGDAFVSYHINQVAFGDQLLLRRGLRQLADAFTPEGTPAAMAPNVAGRMLDYGMLWVQAIAADLQRTGDATLAHELWPTITRFLDYIAVYRQNDTGLLELPTNLAWRPSYIDSSVVAARYGRSTPVNAMYYGTLQAAATIAQALGETNTATQWLDEATRVREGINRYLYDSSEHRYVTSIIDEHIIAPGPHAQAFPLAYGIVPEAEIPLVATALLDLTERDPARANVQLYGMFWVLEGLRRAGRFNDAINLIKTFYGWQLANGATTWWEHLNSDRFWYA
;
A
#
# COMPACT_ATOMS: atom_id res chain seq x y z
N GLN A 1 11.54 -22.29 4.15
CA GLN A 1 12.74 -21.47 3.90
C GLN A 1 12.39 -20.50 2.79
N PRO A 2 12.75 -19.21 2.86
CA PRO A 2 12.59 -18.31 1.72
C PRO A 2 13.31 -18.92 0.52
N ASP A 3 12.66 -18.96 -0.64
CA ASP A 3 13.26 -19.49 -1.87
C ASP A 3 14.38 -18.53 -2.29
N PRO A 4 15.66 -18.93 -2.27
CA PRO A 4 16.76 -18.07 -2.67
C PRO A 4 16.71 -17.70 -4.17
N GLN A 5 15.82 -18.31 -4.96
CA GLN A 5 15.53 -17.92 -6.35
C GLN A 5 14.38 -16.91 -6.47
N ALA A 6 13.68 -16.58 -5.38
CA ALA A 6 12.62 -15.58 -5.39
C ALA A 6 13.14 -14.14 -5.49
N VAL A 7 14.46 -13.92 -5.57
CA VAL A 7 15.03 -12.57 -5.63
C VAL A 7 16.10 -12.49 -6.73
N THR A 8 15.92 -11.58 -7.68
CA THR A 8 16.91 -11.32 -8.74
C THR A 8 17.83 -10.17 -8.34
N VAL A 9 19.13 -10.32 -8.64
CA VAL A 9 20.16 -9.30 -8.43
C VAL A 9 20.60 -8.70 -9.76
N SER A 10 20.52 -7.38 -9.91
CA SER A 10 21.04 -6.64 -11.07
C SER A 10 22.24 -5.77 -10.67
N GLU A 11 23.20 -5.59 -11.60
CA GLU A 11 24.44 -4.83 -11.37
C GLU A 11 24.46 -3.52 -12.17
N THR A 12 24.98 -2.45 -11.57
CA THR A 12 25.22 -1.12 -12.18
C THR A 12 26.72 -0.92 -12.46
N PRO A 13 27.12 -0.03 -13.41
CA PRO A 13 28.53 0.21 -13.74
C PRO A 13 29.32 0.74 -12.53
N SER A 14 30.56 0.26 -12.36
CA SER A 14 31.31 0.39 -11.11
C SER A 14 32.24 1.62 -11.04
N PRO A 15 31.94 2.66 -10.23
CA PRO A 15 32.90 3.72 -9.95
C PRO A 15 33.94 3.30 -8.89
N THR A 16 35.08 4.00 -8.90
CA THR A 16 36.06 4.02 -7.81
C THR A 16 35.94 5.35 -7.07
N LEU A 17 35.91 5.30 -5.74
CA LEU A 17 35.91 6.47 -4.86
C LEU A 17 37.16 6.48 -4.00
N SER A 18 37.84 7.63 -3.93
CA SER A 18 39.00 7.83 -3.07
C SER A 18 38.71 8.93 -2.06
N PHE A 19 38.85 8.59 -0.79
CA PHE A 19 38.57 9.45 0.35
C PHE A 19 39.88 9.95 0.95
N GLN A 20 40.01 11.26 1.11
CA GLN A 20 41.19 11.91 1.67
C GLN A 20 40.93 12.34 3.13
N PRO A 21 41.96 12.39 3.99
CA PRO A 21 41.81 12.74 5.41
C PRO A 21 41.41 14.21 5.62
N PRO A 22 40.93 14.59 6.84
CA PRO A 22 40.73 13.74 8.03
C PRO A 22 39.35 13.05 8.10
N ALA A 23 38.37 13.55 7.36
CA ALA A 23 37.08 12.90 7.14
C ALA A 23 36.51 13.42 5.82
N SER A 24 35.97 12.53 4.99
CA SER A 24 35.32 12.90 3.74
C SER A 24 34.11 12.01 3.49
N TYR A 25 33.15 12.52 2.73
CA TYR A 25 31.96 11.78 2.36
C TYR A 25 31.67 11.92 0.86
N ALA A 26 30.94 10.95 0.34
CA ALA A 26 30.39 10.96 -1.01
C ALA A 26 28.89 10.66 -0.94
N VAL A 27 28.13 11.23 -1.87
CA VAL A 27 26.70 10.97 -2.03
C VAL A 27 26.48 10.41 -3.42
N LEU A 28 25.84 9.26 -3.49
CA LEU A 28 25.41 8.63 -4.73
C LEU A 28 23.92 8.91 -4.90
N ASP A 29 23.52 9.37 -6.09
CA ASP A 29 22.12 9.39 -6.52
C ASP A 29 21.91 8.23 -7.49
N LEU A 30 21.08 7.26 -7.09
CA LEU A 30 20.71 6.10 -7.92
C LEU A 30 19.69 6.46 -9.01
N GLY A 31 19.15 7.67 -8.99
CA GLY A 31 18.13 8.17 -9.91
C GLY A 31 16.71 7.71 -9.59
N ARG A 32 16.56 6.70 -8.72
CA ARG A 32 15.28 6.14 -8.27
C ARG A 32 15.44 5.39 -6.94
N THR A 33 14.34 5.15 -6.23
CA THR A 33 14.34 4.29 -5.05
C THR A 33 14.67 2.85 -5.44
N VAL A 34 15.61 2.26 -4.72
CA VAL A 34 16.05 0.88 -4.85
C VAL A 34 15.92 0.20 -3.49
N HIS A 35 15.56 -1.08 -3.48
CA HIS A 35 15.71 -1.98 -2.34
C HIS A 35 16.83 -2.97 -2.69
N GLY A 36 17.88 -3.05 -1.88
CA GLY A 36 19.08 -3.81 -2.24
C GLY A 36 20.23 -3.68 -1.26
N ARG A 37 21.44 -3.98 -1.74
CA ARG A 37 22.68 -3.92 -0.97
C ARG A 37 23.75 -3.15 -1.72
N LEU A 38 24.63 -2.49 -0.98
CA LEU A 38 25.86 -1.96 -1.54
C LEU A 38 26.94 -3.03 -1.47
N TYR A 39 27.68 -3.20 -2.54
CA TYR A 39 28.91 -3.99 -2.61
C TYR A 39 30.08 -3.07 -2.95
N ALA A 40 31.21 -3.22 -2.25
CA ALA A 40 32.45 -2.52 -2.59
C ALA A 40 33.68 -3.36 -2.18
N GLU A 41 34.78 -3.19 -2.90
CA GLU A 41 36.12 -3.58 -2.45
C GLU A 41 36.74 -2.39 -1.73
N VAL A 42 37.21 -2.58 -0.50
CA VAL A 42 37.74 -1.49 0.34
C VAL A 42 39.20 -1.74 0.71
N ALA A 43 40.02 -0.69 0.62
CA ALA A 43 41.38 -0.68 1.13
C ALA A 43 41.63 0.61 1.93
N GLY A 44 42.19 0.49 3.12
CA GLY A 44 42.45 1.61 4.04
C GLY A 44 43.23 1.15 5.27
N PRO A 45 43.68 2.07 6.14
CA PRO A 45 44.47 1.73 7.32
C PRO A 45 43.64 0.99 8.39
N ASP A 46 44.33 0.29 9.30
CA ASP A 46 43.72 -0.29 10.50
C ASP A 46 43.04 0.79 11.34
N GLY A 47 41.80 0.53 11.75
CA GLY A 47 41.01 1.44 12.57
C GLY A 47 40.26 2.54 11.80
N ALA A 48 40.40 2.66 10.47
CA ALA A 48 39.51 3.52 9.69
C ALA A 48 38.06 3.02 9.78
N THR A 49 37.11 3.94 9.85
CA THR A 49 35.67 3.61 9.83
C THR A 49 35.02 4.07 8.54
N VAL A 50 34.23 3.21 7.93
CA VAL A 50 33.37 3.51 6.79
C VAL A 50 31.92 3.36 7.25
N ASP A 51 31.14 4.45 7.18
CA ASP A 51 29.71 4.44 7.42
C ASP A 51 28.97 4.59 6.10
N ILE A 52 27.98 3.73 5.85
CA ILE A 52 27.17 3.74 4.63
C ILE A 52 25.72 3.81 5.04
N GLY A 53 25.04 4.84 4.56
CA GLY A 53 23.65 5.10 4.93
C GLY A 53 22.79 5.37 3.71
N TRP A 54 21.53 4.96 3.79
CA TRP A 54 20.55 5.06 2.71
C TRP A 54 19.40 5.99 3.10
N ASP A 55 18.90 6.75 2.13
CA ASP A 55 17.72 7.61 2.30
C ASP A 55 16.99 7.74 0.94
N GLU A 56 15.67 7.95 0.99
CA GLU A 56 14.88 8.31 -0.19
C GLU A 56 15.01 9.80 -0.54
N ARG A 57 15.48 10.63 0.41
CA ARG A 57 15.53 12.09 0.27
C ARG A 57 16.89 12.69 0.61
N LEU A 58 17.00 13.98 0.29
CA LEU A 58 18.13 14.82 0.69
C LEU A 58 17.63 15.86 1.68
N TRP A 59 18.33 16.02 2.79
CA TRP A 59 18.15 17.15 3.68
C TRP A 59 18.71 18.42 3.05
N GLN A 60 17.85 19.45 2.98
CA GLN A 60 18.15 20.74 2.36
C GLN A 60 18.73 20.63 0.94
N GLN A 61 18.37 19.57 0.20
CA GLN A 61 18.92 19.26 -1.14
C GLN A 61 20.44 19.04 -1.18
N THR A 62 21.09 18.82 -0.04
CA THR A 62 22.56 18.83 0.06
C THR A 62 23.17 17.57 0.65
N ILE A 63 22.54 16.95 1.66
CA ILE A 63 23.11 15.79 2.34
C ILE A 63 21.98 14.78 2.53
N PRO A 64 22.11 13.51 2.07
CA PRO A 64 21.21 12.45 2.49
C PRO A 64 21.32 12.37 4.00
N LEU A 65 20.21 12.44 4.73
CA LEU A 65 20.28 12.09 6.13
C LEU A 65 20.07 10.59 6.18
N PRO A 66 21.10 9.75 6.32
CA PRO A 66 20.84 8.36 6.68
C PRO A 66 20.33 8.22 8.13
N PHE A 67 19.86 9.32 8.70
CA PHE A 67 19.37 9.50 10.04
C PHE A 67 17.86 9.69 9.93
N PRO A 68 17.01 8.76 10.39
CA PRO A 68 15.80 9.27 11.00
C PRO A 68 16.28 10.10 12.19
N GLY A 69 15.76 11.32 12.34
CA GLY A 69 15.90 12.09 13.59
C GLY A 69 15.54 11.25 14.83
N GLU A 70 15.48 11.90 15.99
CA GLU A 70 14.90 11.33 17.22
C GLU A 70 13.44 10.80 17.06
N LEU A 71 12.86 10.93 15.87
CA LEU A 71 11.50 10.59 15.51
C LEU A 71 11.28 9.10 15.22
N HIS A 72 12.28 8.39 14.65
CA HIS A 72 12.18 6.95 14.34
C HIS A 72 13.51 6.19 14.54
N PRO A 73 14.11 6.22 15.75
CA PRO A 73 15.36 5.52 16.03
C PRO A 73 15.31 4.00 15.76
N GLU A 74 14.11 3.42 15.70
CA GLU A 74 13.86 2.02 15.37
C GLU A 74 14.21 1.60 13.93
N TRP A 75 14.34 2.54 12.97
CA TRP A 75 14.53 2.24 11.54
C TRP A 75 15.83 2.83 10.98
N ASN A 76 16.96 2.58 11.65
CA ASN A 76 18.28 3.02 11.21
C ASN A 76 18.76 2.27 9.95
N GLN A 77 19.00 3.01 8.85
CA GLN A 77 19.49 2.49 7.56
C GLN A 77 21.01 2.65 7.38
N ILE A 78 21.78 2.83 8.46
CA ILE A 78 23.25 2.94 8.45
C ILE A 78 23.90 1.60 8.80
N ASP A 79 24.94 1.26 8.06
CA ASP A 79 25.90 0.21 8.37
C ASP A 79 27.28 0.81 8.58
N SER A 80 28.03 0.30 9.58
CA SER A 80 29.36 0.80 9.94
C SER A 80 30.39 -0.33 9.93
N TRP A 81 31.51 -0.11 9.24
CA TRP A 81 32.62 -1.06 9.16
C TRP A 81 33.90 -0.42 9.69
N ARG A 82 34.59 -1.13 10.57
CA ARG A 82 35.94 -0.79 11.02
C ARG A 82 36.95 -1.65 10.27
N LEU A 83 37.84 -1.01 9.51
CA LEU A 83 38.87 -1.68 8.71
C LEU A 83 40.01 -2.18 9.59
N ASP A 84 40.71 -3.21 9.12
CA ASP A 84 41.83 -3.86 9.81
C ASP A 84 43.17 -3.73 9.08
N GLY A 85 43.25 -2.79 8.13
CA GLY A 85 44.44 -2.56 7.31
C GLY A 85 44.58 -3.50 6.10
N ARG A 86 43.73 -4.52 5.96
CA ARG A 86 43.72 -5.43 4.80
C ARG A 86 42.69 -4.98 3.77
N GLU A 87 42.88 -5.41 2.53
CA GLU A 87 41.84 -5.28 1.52
C GLU A 87 40.68 -6.22 1.84
N GLN A 88 39.46 -5.69 1.82
CA GLN A 88 38.24 -6.41 2.18
C GLN A 88 37.12 -6.16 1.16
N ARG A 89 36.06 -6.96 1.26
CA ARG A 89 34.80 -6.73 0.54
C ARG A 89 33.74 -6.33 1.55
N LEU A 90 33.09 -5.20 1.31
CA LEU A 90 31.98 -4.69 2.10
C LEU A 90 30.66 -5.05 1.43
N THR A 91 29.74 -5.61 2.22
CA THR A 91 28.33 -5.81 1.87
C THR A 91 27.51 -5.93 3.15
N THR A 92 26.22 -5.66 3.07
CA THR A 92 25.29 -5.75 4.21
C THR A 92 24.69 -7.15 4.34
N ILE A 93 24.29 -7.51 5.57
CA ILE A 93 23.51 -8.75 5.83
C ILE A 93 22.07 -8.53 5.37
N ASP A 94 21.46 -7.45 5.86
CA ASP A 94 20.11 -7.05 5.49
C ASP A 94 20.14 -6.03 4.34
N THR A 95 19.09 -6.03 3.54
CA THR A 95 18.87 -5.01 2.52
C THR A 95 18.61 -3.64 3.14
N ARG A 96 18.99 -2.61 2.42
CA ARG A 96 18.61 -1.22 2.64
C ARG A 96 17.73 -0.77 1.50
N ALA A 97 17.02 0.33 1.70
CA ALA A 97 16.31 0.97 0.60
C ALA A 97 16.46 2.47 0.65
N GLY A 98 16.45 3.07 -0.54
CA GLY A 98 16.67 4.48 -0.74
C GLY A 98 17.01 4.80 -2.18
N ARG A 99 17.04 6.08 -2.48
CA ARG A 99 17.55 6.63 -3.75
C ARG A 99 18.96 7.16 -3.59
N TYR A 100 19.26 7.72 -2.41
CA TYR A 100 20.53 8.33 -2.10
C TYR A 100 21.31 7.44 -1.14
N ILE A 101 22.61 7.28 -1.41
CA ILE A 101 23.53 6.59 -0.52
C ILE A 101 24.61 7.57 -0.10
N VAL A 102 24.77 7.80 1.20
CA VAL A 102 25.94 8.49 1.74
C VAL A 102 26.98 7.47 2.17
N ILE A 103 28.23 7.73 1.80
CA ILE A 103 29.40 6.98 2.25
C ILE A 103 30.30 7.97 2.97
N ALA A 104 30.43 7.85 4.28
CA ALA A 104 31.30 8.67 5.11
C ALA A 104 32.51 7.86 5.58
N VAL A 105 33.71 8.43 5.45
CA VAL A 105 34.96 7.82 5.86
C VAL A 105 35.61 8.64 6.96
N TRP A 106 35.94 7.98 8.07
CA TRP A 106 36.63 8.54 9.23
C TRP A 106 38.02 7.91 9.31
N SER A 107 39.05 8.65 8.88
CA SER A 107 40.42 8.13 8.78
C SER A 107 41.45 9.25 8.70
N ASN A 108 42.61 9.03 9.32
CA ASN A 108 43.77 9.93 9.20
C ASN A 108 44.61 9.67 7.93
N GLU A 109 44.32 8.59 7.21
CA GLU A 109 44.96 8.25 5.92
C GLU A 109 43.90 7.95 4.85
N SER A 110 44.32 7.85 3.59
CA SER A 110 43.40 7.62 2.48
C SER A 110 42.69 6.26 2.57
N VAL A 111 41.42 6.24 2.19
CA VAL A 111 40.63 5.01 1.99
C VAL A 111 40.12 4.98 0.56
N GLU A 112 40.20 3.82 -0.08
CA GLU A 112 39.72 3.61 -1.44
C GLU A 112 38.59 2.58 -1.44
N LEU A 113 37.47 2.93 -2.09
CA LEU A 113 36.39 2.01 -2.41
C LEU A 113 36.41 1.78 -3.93
N ARG A 114 36.61 0.54 -4.34
CA ARG A 114 36.64 0.09 -5.73
C ARG A 114 35.45 -0.81 -6.01
N ASN A 115 35.15 -0.99 -7.29
CA ASN A 115 34.08 -1.86 -7.76
C ASN A 115 32.74 -1.64 -7.02
N LEU A 116 32.37 -0.37 -6.84
CA LEU A 116 31.17 0.00 -6.11
C LEU A 116 29.94 -0.40 -6.92
N GLN A 117 29.07 -1.22 -6.35
CA GLN A 117 27.87 -1.72 -7.01
C GLN A 117 26.67 -1.61 -6.06
N VAL A 118 25.52 -1.20 -6.58
CA VAL A 118 24.24 -1.45 -5.91
C VAL A 118 23.61 -2.69 -6.53
N ARG A 119 23.39 -3.69 -5.69
CA ARG A 119 22.77 -4.97 -6.01
C ARG A 119 21.33 -4.94 -5.54
N GLU A 120 20.42 -4.75 -6.48
CA GLU A 120 18.99 -4.65 -6.18
C GLU A 120 18.43 -6.03 -5.81
N GLU A 121 17.52 -6.09 -4.83
CA GLU A 121 16.85 -7.31 -4.41
C GLU A 121 15.35 -7.16 -4.60
N ARG A 122 14.81 -7.88 -5.57
CA ARG A 122 13.40 -7.86 -5.95
C ARG A 122 12.84 -9.23 -6.28
N TYR A 123 11.55 -9.41 -6.03
CA TYR A 123 10.75 -10.50 -6.56
C TYR A 123 11.01 -10.66 -8.08
N PRO A 124 11.15 -11.89 -8.62
CA PRO A 124 11.78 -12.11 -9.91
C PRO A 124 10.73 -12.00 -11.02
N VAL A 125 10.14 -10.81 -11.16
CA VAL A 125 9.15 -10.47 -12.19
C VAL A 125 9.78 -9.69 -13.33
N THR A 126 9.22 -9.87 -14.53
CA THR A 126 9.55 -9.07 -15.71
C THR A 126 8.33 -8.26 -16.09
N GLN A 127 8.51 -6.97 -16.37
CA GLN A 127 7.43 -6.13 -16.87
C GLN A 127 6.99 -6.64 -18.25
N ILE A 128 5.72 -7.05 -18.35
CA ILE A 128 5.08 -7.49 -19.59
C ILE A 128 3.95 -6.56 -20.03
N GLY A 129 3.41 -5.78 -19.09
CA GLY A 129 2.43 -4.75 -19.33
C GLY A 129 3.06 -3.47 -19.83
N SER A 130 2.28 -2.70 -20.59
CA SER A 130 2.65 -1.36 -21.03
C SER A 130 1.42 -0.49 -21.18
N PHE A 131 1.61 0.82 -21.04
CA PHE A 131 0.60 1.84 -21.34
C PHE A 131 1.24 2.94 -22.16
N THR A 132 0.51 3.46 -23.13
CA THR A 132 0.93 4.62 -23.92
C THR A 132 -0.28 5.41 -24.36
N SER A 133 -0.14 6.73 -24.32
CA SER A 133 -1.11 7.72 -24.76
C SER A 133 -0.39 8.89 -25.43
N ASP A 134 -1.17 9.79 -26.02
CA ASP A 134 -0.72 11.08 -26.56
C ASP A 134 -0.38 12.10 -25.45
N ASP A 135 -0.75 11.83 -24.20
CA ASP A 135 -0.37 12.62 -23.04
C ASP A 135 0.90 12.03 -22.37
N PRO A 136 2.08 12.66 -22.54
CA PRO A 136 3.32 12.15 -21.97
C PRO A 136 3.31 12.12 -20.43
N LEU A 137 2.51 12.97 -19.77
CA LEU A 137 2.38 12.94 -18.31
C LEU A 137 1.72 11.64 -17.84
N LEU A 138 0.67 11.18 -18.54
CA LEU A 138 0.01 9.92 -18.20
C LEU A 138 0.93 8.71 -18.43
N ASN A 139 1.77 8.75 -19.46
CA ASN A 139 2.76 7.72 -19.72
C ASN A 139 3.78 7.65 -18.57
N GLN A 140 4.25 8.81 -18.10
CA GLN A 140 5.16 8.90 -16.96
C GLN A 140 4.50 8.43 -15.66
N ILE A 141 3.27 8.87 -15.36
CA ILE A 141 2.52 8.43 -14.18
C ILE A 141 2.36 6.90 -14.18
N TRP A 142 2.02 6.31 -15.32
CA TRP A 142 1.90 4.86 -15.39
C TRP A 142 3.23 4.15 -15.08
N GLN A 143 4.34 4.58 -15.69
CA GLN A 143 5.64 3.95 -15.46
C GLN A 143 6.13 4.15 -14.03
N VAL A 144 5.94 5.33 -13.43
CA VAL A 144 6.29 5.56 -12.01
C VAL A 144 5.44 4.68 -11.09
N GLY A 145 4.19 4.38 -11.45
CA GLY A 145 3.38 3.37 -10.75
C GLY A 145 3.98 1.98 -10.76
N VAL A 146 4.51 1.54 -11.90
CA VAL A 146 5.24 0.27 -12.01
C VAL A 146 6.53 0.30 -11.19
N ASP A 147 7.30 1.38 -11.32
CA ASP A 147 8.60 1.55 -10.65
C ASP A 147 8.47 1.65 -9.12
N SER A 148 7.32 2.14 -8.63
CA SER A 148 6.99 2.20 -7.19
C SER A 148 6.71 0.84 -6.58
N LEU A 149 6.11 -0.07 -7.37
CA LEU A 149 5.77 -1.40 -6.90
C LEU A 149 7.01 -2.31 -6.82
N LEU A 150 7.95 -2.19 -7.77
CA LEU A 150 9.13 -3.05 -7.85
C LEU A 150 9.97 -3.18 -6.57
N PRO A 151 10.40 -2.10 -5.88
CA PRO A 151 11.15 -2.22 -4.63
C PRO A 151 10.30 -2.75 -3.46
N ASN A 152 8.97 -2.73 -3.61
CA ASN A 152 8.00 -3.24 -2.64
C ASN A 152 7.55 -4.69 -2.92
N MET A 153 8.06 -5.31 -3.98
CA MET A 153 7.88 -6.73 -4.24
C MET A 153 9.17 -7.46 -3.87
N THR A 154 9.15 -8.12 -2.72
CA THR A 154 10.25 -8.99 -2.25
C THR A 154 9.75 -10.42 -2.09
N ASP A 155 9.77 -11.00 -0.89
CA ASP A 155 9.03 -12.24 -0.61
C ASP A 155 7.58 -11.97 -0.14
N ALA A 156 7.17 -10.70 -0.15
CA ALA A 156 5.83 -10.18 0.11
C ALA A 156 5.59 -8.87 -0.66
N TYR A 157 4.34 -8.39 -0.70
CA TYR A 157 4.03 -6.99 -1.04
C TYR A 157 4.23 -6.12 0.21
N THR A 158 5.30 -5.35 0.28
CA THR A 158 5.57 -4.44 1.40
C THR A 158 4.94 -3.06 1.16
N ASP A 159 4.55 -2.37 2.23
CA ASP A 159 4.05 -1.00 2.20
C ASP A 159 5.11 0.00 1.73
N THR A 160 6.31 -0.08 2.31
CA THR A 160 7.47 0.70 1.89
C THR A 160 8.74 -0.15 1.92
N PRO A 161 9.75 0.17 1.10
CA PRO A 161 10.96 -0.64 1.03
C PRO A 161 11.96 -0.28 2.13
N TRP A 162 11.86 0.90 2.75
CA TRP A 162 12.84 1.40 3.73
C TRP A 162 12.34 1.30 5.17
N ARG A 163 11.06 1.59 5.42
CA ARG A 163 10.43 1.67 6.75
C ARG A 163 9.35 0.62 6.90
N GLU A 164 9.18 0.05 8.10
CA GLU A 164 8.23 -1.03 8.44
C GLU A 164 8.43 -2.35 7.66
N ARG A 165 8.49 -2.29 6.33
CA ARG A 165 8.59 -3.40 5.39
C ARG A 165 7.51 -4.44 5.68
N GLY A 166 6.33 -3.96 6.06
CA GLY A 166 5.20 -4.75 6.48
C GLY A 166 4.33 -5.08 5.27
N GLN A 167 3.88 -6.32 5.16
CA GLN A 167 2.81 -6.64 4.22
C GLN A 167 1.46 -6.32 4.88
N TRP A 168 1.17 -5.02 4.90
CA TRP A 168 -0.11 -4.46 5.25
C TRP A 168 -1.12 -4.82 4.17
N TRP A 169 -2.24 -5.42 4.57
CA TRP A 169 -3.08 -6.09 3.58
C TRP A 169 -3.83 -5.14 2.64
N GLY A 170 -4.21 -3.94 3.10
CA GLY A 170 -4.78 -2.91 2.22
C GLY A 170 -3.81 -2.53 1.11
N ASP A 171 -2.54 -2.33 1.46
CA ASP A 171 -1.45 -2.00 0.54
C ASP A 171 -1.16 -3.16 -0.42
N ALA A 172 -1.14 -4.39 0.08
CA ALA A 172 -0.99 -5.60 -0.74
C ALA A 172 -2.14 -5.77 -1.75
N PHE A 173 -3.37 -5.44 -1.35
CA PHE A 173 -4.54 -5.47 -2.23
C PHE A 173 -4.38 -4.50 -3.41
N VAL A 174 -4.03 -3.24 -3.15
CA VAL A 174 -3.82 -2.24 -4.21
C VAL A 174 -2.60 -2.58 -5.06
N SER A 175 -1.51 -3.03 -4.43
CA SER A 175 -0.28 -3.48 -5.08
C SER A 175 -0.55 -4.63 -6.05
N TYR A 176 -1.41 -5.58 -5.69
CA TYR A 176 -1.82 -6.66 -6.58
C TYR A 176 -2.55 -6.14 -7.83
N HIS A 177 -3.35 -5.08 -7.74
CA HIS A 177 -3.98 -4.48 -8.92
C HIS A 177 -2.96 -3.86 -9.88
N ILE A 178 -1.90 -3.23 -9.37
CA ILE A 178 -0.79 -2.74 -10.19
C ILE A 178 -0.03 -3.93 -10.80
N ASN A 179 0.30 -4.94 -9.98
CA ASN A 179 0.99 -6.14 -10.43
C ASN A 179 0.26 -6.85 -11.59
N GLN A 180 -1.07 -6.96 -11.53
CA GLN A 180 -1.86 -7.60 -12.58
C GLN A 180 -1.66 -6.97 -13.96
N VAL A 181 -1.60 -5.64 -14.02
CA VAL A 181 -1.47 -4.92 -15.29
C VAL A 181 -0.02 -4.73 -15.73
N ALA A 182 0.94 -4.82 -14.81
CA ALA A 182 2.36 -4.59 -15.09
C ALA A 182 3.16 -5.88 -15.32
N PHE A 183 2.95 -6.90 -14.48
CA PHE A 183 3.79 -8.11 -14.43
C PHE A 183 3.00 -9.41 -14.65
N GLY A 184 1.70 -9.42 -14.31
CA GLY A 184 0.84 -10.59 -14.47
C GLY A 184 1.17 -11.75 -13.51
N ASP A 185 1.99 -11.55 -12.48
CA ASP A 185 2.29 -12.58 -11.48
C ASP A 185 1.07 -12.87 -10.59
N GLN A 186 1.00 -14.09 -10.08
CA GLN A 186 -0.01 -14.50 -9.10
C GLN A 186 0.58 -15.09 -7.83
N LEU A 187 1.81 -15.59 -7.91
CA LEU A 187 2.38 -16.42 -6.86
C LEU A 187 2.60 -15.60 -5.59
N LEU A 188 3.01 -14.34 -5.73
CA LEU A 188 3.21 -13.44 -4.58
C LEU A 188 1.89 -13.15 -3.85
N LEU A 189 0.79 -12.91 -4.58
CA LEU A 189 -0.54 -12.73 -3.97
C LEU A 189 -0.97 -14.00 -3.22
N ARG A 190 -0.88 -15.16 -3.87
CA ARG A 190 -1.31 -16.43 -3.27
C ARG A 190 -0.48 -16.79 -2.03
N ARG A 191 0.79 -16.38 -1.99
CA ARG A 191 1.63 -16.48 -0.79
C ARG A 191 1.13 -15.54 0.32
N GLY A 192 0.92 -14.26 0.01
CA GLY A 192 0.40 -13.28 0.96
C GLY A 192 -0.96 -13.68 1.54
N LEU A 193 -1.87 -14.19 0.70
CA LEU A 193 -3.19 -14.69 1.12
C LEU A 193 -3.08 -15.78 2.19
N ARG A 194 -2.14 -16.72 2.04
CA ARG A 194 -1.88 -17.76 3.05
C ARG A 194 -1.27 -17.18 4.32
N GLN A 195 -0.28 -16.30 4.18
CA GLN A 195 0.36 -15.64 5.32
C GLN A 195 -0.66 -14.85 6.15
N LEU A 196 -1.58 -14.12 5.51
CA LEU A 196 -2.62 -13.42 6.26
C LEU A 196 -3.60 -14.41 6.89
N ALA A 197 -3.95 -15.52 6.22
CA ALA A 197 -4.81 -16.55 6.81
C ALA A 197 -4.25 -17.10 8.13
N ASP A 198 -2.94 -17.34 8.19
CA ASP A 198 -2.22 -17.77 9.39
C ASP A 198 -2.22 -16.68 10.50
N ALA A 199 -2.46 -15.42 10.13
CA ALA A 199 -2.50 -14.28 11.04
C ALA A 199 -3.90 -13.97 11.59
N PHE A 200 -4.94 -14.73 11.21
CA PHE A 200 -6.25 -14.65 11.85
C PHE A 200 -6.23 -15.35 13.21
N THR A 201 -6.92 -14.78 14.20
CA THR A 201 -7.12 -15.46 15.49
C THR A 201 -8.06 -16.66 15.34
N PRO A 202 -8.10 -17.58 16.33
CA PRO A 202 -9.10 -18.65 16.36
C PRO A 202 -10.54 -18.14 16.26
N GLU A 203 -10.82 -16.97 16.86
CA GLU A 203 -12.12 -16.30 16.84
C GLU A 203 -12.45 -15.64 15.49
N GLY A 204 -11.50 -15.61 14.55
CA GLY A 204 -11.71 -15.03 13.22
C GLY A 204 -11.35 -13.55 13.10
N THR A 205 -10.64 -12.95 14.07
CA THR A 205 -10.19 -11.56 13.94
C THR A 205 -8.94 -11.47 13.04
N PRO A 206 -8.93 -10.65 11.97
CA PRO A 206 -7.76 -10.47 11.11
C PRO A 206 -6.67 -9.63 11.79
N ALA A 207 -5.41 -10.02 11.62
CA ALA A 207 -4.30 -9.08 11.76
C ALA A 207 -4.35 -8.02 10.65
N ALA A 208 -3.70 -6.88 10.86
CA ALA A 208 -3.59 -5.85 9.82
C ALA A 208 -2.45 -6.14 8.81
N MET A 209 -1.46 -6.93 9.22
CA MET A 209 -0.37 -7.35 8.36
C MET A 209 -0.03 -8.82 8.63
N ALA A 210 0.80 -9.40 7.78
CA ALA A 210 1.37 -10.74 7.97
C ALA A 210 2.78 -10.81 7.37
N PRO A 211 3.70 -11.65 7.89
CA PRO A 211 3.50 -12.63 8.95
C PRO A 211 3.51 -12.04 10.37
N ASN A 212 3.81 -10.75 10.55
CA ASN A 212 3.68 -10.09 11.84
C ASN A 212 2.20 -9.94 12.20
N VAL A 213 1.78 -10.39 13.37
CA VAL A 213 0.38 -10.32 13.83
C VAL A 213 0.05 -9.02 14.56
N ALA A 214 0.70 -7.90 14.23
CA ALA A 214 0.41 -6.60 14.82
C ALA A 214 -0.77 -5.90 14.12
N GLY A 215 -1.48 -5.05 14.87
CA GLY A 215 -2.71 -4.40 14.42
C GLY A 215 -3.88 -5.36 14.19
N ARG A 216 -5.10 -4.83 14.18
CA ARG A 216 -6.33 -5.56 13.85
C ARG A 216 -7.20 -4.65 13.00
N MET A 217 -7.41 -5.00 11.74
CA MET A 217 -8.15 -4.18 10.76
C MET A 217 -9.15 -5.04 10.01
N LEU A 218 -10.44 -4.78 10.23
CA LEU A 218 -11.55 -5.52 9.64
C LEU A 218 -11.68 -5.24 8.15
N ASP A 219 -11.44 -4.00 7.72
CA ASP A 219 -11.42 -3.63 6.31
C ASP A 219 -10.32 -4.35 5.53
N TYR A 220 -9.20 -4.62 6.17
CA TYR A 220 -8.12 -5.42 5.59
C TYR A 220 -8.52 -6.90 5.48
N GLY A 221 -9.18 -7.48 6.50
CA GLY A 221 -9.80 -8.81 6.39
C GLY A 221 -10.87 -8.89 5.28
N MET A 222 -11.66 -7.82 5.09
CA MET A 222 -12.63 -7.70 4.01
C MET A 222 -11.96 -7.71 2.63
N LEU A 223 -10.88 -6.95 2.45
CA LEU A 223 -10.08 -6.97 1.22
C LEU A 223 -9.40 -8.32 0.98
N TRP A 224 -9.06 -9.07 2.03
CA TRP A 224 -8.50 -10.42 1.91
C TRP A 224 -9.50 -11.39 1.29
N VAL A 225 -10.75 -11.40 1.74
CA VAL A 225 -11.81 -12.20 1.11
C VAL A 225 -12.04 -11.77 -0.35
N GLN A 226 -12.06 -10.45 -0.61
CA GLN A 226 -12.22 -9.92 -1.97
C GLN A 226 -11.07 -10.33 -2.90
N ALA A 227 -9.83 -10.34 -2.41
CA ALA A 227 -8.67 -10.81 -3.17
C ALA A 227 -8.74 -12.31 -3.52
N ILE A 228 -9.26 -13.15 -2.62
CA ILE A 228 -9.48 -14.59 -2.90
C ILE A 228 -10.51 -14.76 -4.02
N ALA A 229 -11.63 -14.03 -3.94
CA ALA A 229 -12.64 -14.08 -4.98
C ALA A 229 -12.09 -13.58 -6.33
N ALA A 230 -11.26 -12.54 -6.32
CA ALA A 230 -10.61 -12.04 -7.53
C ALA A 230 -9.61 -13.05 -8.13
N ASP A 231 -8.79 -13.72 -7.31
CA ASP A 231 -7.90 -14.79 -7.78
C ASP A 231 -8.70 -15.96 -8.38
N LEU A 232 -9.77 -16.39 -7.70
CA LEU A 232 -10.67 -17.43 -8.19
C LEU A 232 -11.31 -17.05 -9.53
N GLN A 233 -11.89 -15.86 -9.65
CA GLN A 233 -12.53 -15.40 -10.89
C GLN A 233 -11.54 -15.32 -12.06
N ARG A 234 -10.31 -14.87 -11.79
CA ARG A 234 -9.29 -14.71 -12.82
C ARG A 234 -8.71 -16.05 -13.29
N THR A 235 -8.61 -17.03 -12.40
CA THR A 235 -7.90 -18.30 -12.67
C THR A 235 -8.82 -19.47 -12.96
N GLY A 236 -10.07 -19.43 -12.45
CA GLY A 236 -10.95 -20.60 -12.36
C GLY A 236 -10.47 -21.68 -11.40
N ASP A 237 -9.35 -21.47 -10.70
CA ASP A 237 -8.74 -22.45 -9.80
C ASP A 237 -9.24 -22.26 -8.36
N ALA A 238 -10.13 -23.14 -7.94
CA ALA A 238 -10.73 -23.12 -6.61
C ALA A 238 -9.82 -23.69 -5.50
N THR A 239 -8.61 -24.15 -5.81
CA THR A 239 -7.73 -24.79 -4.82
C THR A 239 -7.43 -23.89 -3.63
N LEU A 240 -7.01 -22.64 -3.89
CA LEU A 240 -6.72 -21.68 -2.83
C LEU A 240 -8.00 -21.29 -2.05
N ALA A 241 -9.11 -21.10 -2.75
CA ALA A 241 -10.38 -20.75 -2.12
C ALA A 241 -10.85 -21.86 -1.17
N HIS A 242 -10.72 -23.13 -1.59
CA HIS A 242 -11.02 -24.30 -0.76
C HIS A 242 -10.07 -24.41 0.44
N GLU A 243 -8.77 -24.18 0.24
CA GLU A 243 -7.75 -24.15 1.30
C GLU A 243 -8.11 -23.12 2.40
N LEU A 244 -8.53 -21.92 1.99
CA LEU A 244 -8.78 -20.79 2.89
C LEU A 244 -10.21 -20.71 3.42
N TRP A 245 -11.11 -21.58 2.94
CA TRP A 245 -12.53 -21.57 3.27
C TRP A 245 -12.83 -21.53 4.78
N PRO A 246 -12.18 -22.33 5.66
CA PRO A 246 -12.43 -22.29 7.10
C PRO A 246 -12.07 -20.96 7.76
N THR A 247 -11.16 -20.17 7.17
CA THR A 247 -10.80 -18.83 7.67
C THR A 247 -11.75 -17.76 7.15
N ILE A 248 -12.23 -17.89 5.91
CA ILE A 248 -13.28 -17.02 5.36
C ILE A 248 -14.54 -17.09 6.22
N THR A 249 -15.03 -18.30 6.52
CA THR A 249 -16.28 -18.47 7.28
C THR A 249 -16.15 -17.94 8.71
N ARG A 250 -15.05 -18.27 9.42
CA ARG A 250 -14.77 -17.72 10.76
C ARG A 250 -14.70 -16.20 10.77
N PHE A 251 -14.07 -15.58 9.79
CA PHE A 251 -14.00 -14.13 9.70
C PHE A 251 -15.38 -13.50 9.47
N LEU A 252 -16.20 -14.08 8.60
CA LEU A 252 -17.55 -13.58 8.35
C LEU A 252 -18.48 -13.76 9.56
N ASP A 253 -18.34 -14.87 10.29
CA ASP A 253 -19.04 -15.07 11.57
C ASP A 253 -18.61 -14.01 12.61
N TYR A 254 -17.31 -13.71 12.68
CA TYR A 254 -16.77 -12.69 13.58
C TYR A 254 -17.28 -11.29 13.25
N ILE A 255 -17.17 -10.84 11.99
CA ILE A 255 -17.56 -9.48 11.61
C ILE A 255 -19.08 -9.27 11.72
N ALA A 256 -19.88 -10.33 11.54
CA ALA A 256 -21.33 -10.28 11.70
C ALA A 256 -21.79 -9.95 13.14
N VAL A 257 -20.91 -10.07 14.14
CA VAL A 257 -21.21 -9.63 15.53
C VAL A 257 -21.48 -8.12 15.60
N TYR A 258 -20.89 -7.32 14.72
CA TYR A 258 -21.13 -5.87 14.66
C TYR A 258 -22.38 -5.51 13.85
N ARG A 259 -23.08 -6.49 13.29
CA ARG A 259 -24.26 -6.25 12.44
C ARG A 259 -25.49 -5.91 13.27
N GLN A 260 -26.14 -4.83 12.89
CA GLN A 260 -27.46 -4.46 13.39
C GLN A 260 -28.55 -5.28 12.70
N ASN A 261 -29.44 -5.88 13.48
CA ASN A 261 -30.46 -6.81 12.97
C ASN A 261 -31.55 -6.13 12.14
N ASP A 262 -31.86 -4.87 12.44
CA ASP A 262 -32.93 -4.09 11.81
C ASP A 262 -32.48 -3.44 10.49
N THR A 263 -31.22 -3.03 10.40
CA THR A 263 -30.68 -2.32 9.22
C THR A 263 -29.77 -3.19 8.35
N GLY A 264 -29.22 -4.27 8.89
CA GLY A 264 -28.18 -5.07 8.24
C GLY A 264 -26.80 -4.40 8.23
N LEU A 265 -26.68 -3.15 8.69
CA LEU A 265 -25.43 -2.40 8.70
C LEU A 265 -24.52 -2.88 9.84
N LEU A 266 -23.22 -2.86 9.60
CA LEU A 266 -22.20 -2.91 10.64
C LEU A 266 -22.18 -1.58 11.39
N GLU A 267 -22.12 -1.66 12.72
CA GLU A 267 -21.87 -0.54 13.61
C GLU A 267 -20.59 -0.81 14.42
N LEU A 268 -19.50 -0.15 14.01
CA LEU A 268 -18.20 -0.36 14.63
C LEU A 268 -18.01 0.54 15.85
N PRO A 269 -17.65 -0.01 17.02
CA PRO A 269 -17.45 0.79 18.23
C PRO A 269 -16.25 1.76 18.12
N THR A 270 -16.40 2.96 18.70
CA THR A 270 -15.36 4.02 18.72
C THR A 270 -14.25 3.77 19.75
N ASN A 271 -14.49 2.90 20.73
CA ASN A 271 -13.62 2.68 21.88
C ASN A 271 -12.73 1.42 21.77
N LEU A 272 -12.64 0.79 20.60
CA LEU A 272 -11.70 -0.32 20.42
C LEU A 272 -10.26 0.18 20.51
N ALA A 273 -9.49 -0.46 21.38
CA ALA A 273 -8.07 -0.14 21.60
C ALA A 273 -7.22 -0.31 20.33
N TRP A 274 -7.66 -1.17 19.41
CA TRP A 274 -7.15 -1.27 18.04
C TRP A 274 -8.15 -0.62 17.09
N ARG A 275 -7.69 0.27 16.21
CA ARG A 275 -8.55 0.93 15.21
C ARG A 275 -9.15 -0.16 14.29
N PRO A 276 -10.48 -0.44 14.34
CA PRO A 276 -11.06 -1.60 13.69
C PRO A 276 -11.07 -1.49 12.16
N SER A 277 -10.83 -0.30 11.60
CA SER A 277 -10.66 -0.09 10.17
C SER A 277 -9.68 1.06 9.89
N TYR A 278 -9.10 1.07 8.70
CA TYR A 278 -8.20 2.11 8.22
C TYR A 278 -8.91 3.11 7.29
N ILE A 279 -9.55 2.64 6.21
CA ILE A 279 -10.19 3.42 5.13
C ILE A 279 -9.27 4.41 4.39
N ASP A 280 -8.73 5.40 5.09
CA ASP A 280 -7.70 6.33 4.64
C ASP A 280 -7.16 7.09 5.87
N SER A 281 -5.92 7.56 5.82
CA SER A 281 -5.34 8.40 6.90
C SER A 281 -6.00 9.77 6.99
N SER A 282 -6.64 10.27 5.92
CA SER A 282 -7.31 11.56 5.91
C SER A 282 -8.73 11.57 6.52
N VAL A 283 -9.28 10.42 6.92
CA VAL A 283 -10.70 10.30 7.31
C VAL A 283 -10.94 9.37 8.51
N VAL A 284 -10.47 9.79 9.69
CA VAL A 284 -10.62 8.99 10.92
C VAL A 284 -12.08 8.69 11.26
N ALA A 285 -13.01 9.63 11.03
CA ALA A 285 -14.42 9.45 11.38
C ALA A 285 -15.13 8.37 10.54
N ALA A 286 -14.60 8.00 9.37
CA ALA A 286 -15.16 6.91 8.57
C ALA A 286 -14.78 5.52 9.09
N ARG A 287 -13.99 5.40 10.15
CA ARG A 287 -13.51 4.12 10.68
C ARG A 287 -14.45 3.50 11.72
N TYR A 288 -15.49 4.22 12.13
CA TYR A 288 -16.35 3.88 13.27
C TYR A 288 -17.82 4.13 12.97
N GLY A 289 -18.69 3.68 13.86
CA GLY A 289 -20.14 3.80 13.77
C GLY A 289 -20.73 3.04 12.59
N ARG A 290 -21.91 3.48 12.16
CA ARG A 290 -22.52 3.04 10.89
C ARG A 290 -21.86 3.79 9.73
N SER A 291 -20.61 3.44 9.47
CA SER A 291 -19.76 4.06 8.45
C SER A 291 -20.20 3.66 7.05
N THR A 292 -20.37 4.64 6.16
CA THR A 292 -20.70 4.39 4.75
C THR A 292 -19.61 3.60 4.05
N PRO A 293 -18.31 4.01 4.09
CA PRO A 293 -17.24 3.23 3.47
C PRO A 293 -17.11 1.79 3.98
N VAL A 294 -17.16 1.60 5.30
CA VAL A 294 -17.03 0.25 5.91
C VAL A 294 -18.17 -0.65 5.45
N ASN A 295 -19.41 -0.15 5.47
CA ASN A 295 -20.57 -0.93 5.05
C ASN A 295 -20.57 -1.22 3.54
N ALA A 296 -20.06 -0.29 2.72
CA ALA A 296 -19.86 -0.55 1.30
C ALA A 296 -18.82 -1.65 1.04
N MET A 297 -17.71 -1.67 1.80
CA MET A 297 -16.76 -2.77 1.76
C MET A 297 -17.37 -4.09 2.24
N TYR A 298 -18.21 -4.05 3.28
CA TYR A 298 -18.88 -5.24 3.78
C TYR A 298 -19.83 -5.84 2.75
N TYR A 299 -20.60 -5.00 2.04
CA TYR A 299 -21.39 -5.42 0.88
C TYR A 299 -20.54 -6.15 -0.17
N GLY A 300 -19.43 -5.54 -0.60
CA GLY A 300 -18.52 -6.16 -1.58
C GLY A 300 -17.90 -7.47 -1.08
N THR A 301 -17.64 -7.55 0.22
CA THR A 301 -17.09 -8.76 0.87
C THR A 301 -18.10 -9.90 0.89
N LEU A 302 -19.37 -9.63 1.20
CA LEU A 302 -20.44 -10.63 1.15
C LEU A 302 -20.65 -11.14 -0.28
N GLN A 303 -20.57 -10.26 -1.29
CA GLN A 303 -20.62 -10.68 -2.70
C GLN A 303 -19.43 -11.56 -3.10
N ALA A 304 -18.21 -11.18 -2.69
CA ALA A 304 -17.00 -11.96 -2.92
C ALA A 304 -17.09 -13.33 -2.25
N ALA A 305 -17.51 -13.38 -0.99
CA ALA A 305 -17.69 -14.62 -0.24
C ALA A 305 -18.77 -15.51 -0.85
N ALA A 306 -19.89 -14.96 -1.30
CA ALA A 306 -20.91 -15.71 -2.02
C ALA A 306 -20.40 -16.30 -3.33
N THR A 307 -19.56 -15.58 -4.07
CA THR A 307 -18.91 -16.10 -5.28
C THR A 307 -18.01 -17.30 -4.95
N ILE A 308 -17.22 -17.19 -3.88
CA ILE A 308 -16.37 -18.30 -3.40
C ILE A 308 -17.25 -19.50 -3.00
N ALA A 309 -18.28 -19.27 -2.19
CA ALA A 309 -19.20 -20.30 -1.74
C ALA A 309 -19.86 -21.05 -2.92
N GLN A 310 -20.31 -20.34 -3.95
CA GLN A 310 -20.87 -20.95 -5.16
C GLN A 310 -19.85 -21.86 -5.86
N ALA A 311 -18.61 -21.42 -6.04
CA ALA A 311 -17.56 -22.21 -6.68
C ALA A 311 -17.18 -23.47 -5.88
N LEU A 312 -17.37 -23.44 -4.55
CA LEU A 312 -17.12 -24.57 -3.66
C LEU A 312 -18.35 -25.49 -3.47
N GLY A 313 -19.49 -25.15 -4.08
CA GLY A 313 -20.75 -25.91 -3.95
C GLY A 313 -21.59 -25.58 -2.71
N GLU A 314 -21.18 -24.58 -1.93
CA GLU A 314 -21.83 -24.11 -0.69
C GLU A 314 -23.03 -23.19 -0.99
N THR A 315 -23.98 -23.70 -1.77
CA THR A 315 -25.06 -22.92 -2.39
C THR A 315 -25.99 -22.22 -1.39
N ASN A 316 -26.29 -22.88 -0.25
CA ASN A 316 -27.13 -22.30 0.81
C ASN A 316 -26.42 -21.11 1.46
N THR A 317 -25.15 -21.27 1.82
CA THR A 317 -24.30 -20.22 2.40
C THR A 317 -24.16 -19.04 1.43
N ALA A 318 -23.96 -19.32 0.14
CA ALA A 318 -23.92 -18.29 -0.89
C ALA A 318 -25.22 -17.47 -0.94
N THR A 319 -26.38 -18.14 -0.89
CA THR A 319 -27.69 -17.48 -0.89
C THR A 319 -27.86 -16.60 0.34
N GLN A 320 -27.48 -17.10 1.52
CA GLN A 320 -27.56 -16.34 2.78
C GLN A 320 -26.73 -15.05 2.73
N TRP A 321 -25.48 -15.11 2.23
CA TRP A 321 -24.63 -13.93 2.11
C TRP A 321 -25.11 -12.96 1.01
N LEU A 322 -25.74 -13.44 -0.07
CA LEU A 322 -26.36 -12.57 -1.07
C LEU A 322 -27.60 -11.84 -0.52
N ASP A 323 -28.42 -12.52 0.27
CA ASP A 323 -29.57 -11.92 0.95
C ASP A 323 -29.09 -10.87 1.97
N GLU A 324 -28.01 -11.17 2.70
CA GLU A 324 -27.37 -10.22 3.61
C GLU A 324 -26.77 -9.02 2.88
N ALA A 325 -26.07 -9.21 1.77
CA ALA A 325 -25.56 -8.13 0.94
C ALA A 325 -26.70 -7.22 0.46
N THR A 326 -27.83 -7.81 0.07
CA THR A 326 -29.03 -7.04 -0.33
C THR A 326 -29.53 -6.15 0.80
N ARG A 327 -29.64 -6.69 2.03
CA ARG A 327 -30.02 -5.91 3.22
C ARG A 327 -29.02 -4.79 3.53
N VAL A 328 -27.71 -5.05 3.44
CA VAL A 328 -26.67 -4.03 3.64
C VAL A 328 -26.82 -2.89 2.62
N ARG A 329 -26.98 -3.21 1.34
CA ARG A 329 -27.17 -2.21 0.27
C ARG A 329 -28.40 -1.35 0.52
N GLU A 330 -29.53 -1.98 0.88
CA GLU A 330 -30.76 -1.28 1.22
C GLU A 330 -30.59 -0.41 2.47
N GLY A 331 -29.90 -0.92 3.49
CA GLY A 331 -29.56 -0.17 4.69
C GLY A 331 -28.72 1.08 4.38
N ILE A 332 -27.68 0.96 3.55
CA ILE A 332 -26.83 2.09 3.15
C ILE A 332 -27.69 3.16 2.45
N ASN A 333 -28.49 2.76 1.47
CA ASN A 333 -29.31 3.70 0.69
C ASN A 333 -30.48 4.28 1.48
N ARG A 334 -30.92 3.63 2.57
CA ARG A 334 -32.03 4.11 3.40
C ARG A 334 -31.58 5.03 4.53
N TYR A 335 -30.47 4.69 5.20
CA TYR A 335 -30.07 5.33 6.45
C TYR A 335 -28.88 6.26 6.31
N LEU A 336 -28.03 6.04 5.30
CA LEU A 336 -26.78 6.79 5.13
C LEU A 336 -26.81 7.73 3.93
N TYR A 337 -27.83 7.62 3.08
CA TYR A 337 -28.02 8.50 1.92
C TYR A 337 -28.99 9.63 2.24
N ASP A 338 -28.55 10.87 2.05
CA ASP A 338 -29.39 12.05 2.09
C ASP A 338 -29.88 12.40 0.67
N SER A 339 -31.14 12.07 0.40
CA SER A 339 -31.79 12.36 -0.88
C SER A 339 -32.01 13.85 -1.16
N SER A 340 -31.95 14.71 -0.14
CA SER A 340 -32.12 16.17 -0.32
C SER A 340 -30.81 16.84 -0.78
N GLU A 341 -29.67 16.29 -0.38
CA GLU A 341 -28.34 16.77 -0.77
C GLU A 341 -27.68 15.90 -1.86
N HIS A 342 -28.30 14.78 -2.23
CA HIS A 342 -27.77 13.75 -3.11
C HIS A 342 -26.38 13.24 -2.69
N ARG A 343 -26.20 13.03 -1.38
CA ARG A 343 -24.91 12.71 -0.74
C ARG A 343 -25.08 11.62 0.30
N TYR A 344 -24.08 10.76 0.43
CA TYR A 344 -23.97 9.89 1.60
C TYR A 344 -23.27 10.63 2.74
N VAL A 345 -23.78 10.46 3.96
CA VAL A 345 -23.08 10.89 5.17
C VAL A 345 -21.85 10.01 5.40
N THR A 346 -20.83 10.53 6.09
CA THR A 346 -19.59 9.76 6.30
C THR A 346 -19.82 8.57 7.23
N SER A 347 -20.49 8.83 8.35
CA SER A 347 -20.85 7.83 9.34
C SER A 347 -21.97 8.37 10.23
N ILE A 348 -22.63 7.49 10.97
CA ILE A 348 -23.44 7.85 12.12
C ILE A 348 -22.79 7.22 13.36
N ILE A 349 -22.39 8.06 14.33
CA ILE A 349 -21.71 7.65 15.56
C ILE A 349 -22.56 8.12 16.73
N ASP A 350 -22.98 7.21 17.60
CA ASP A 350 -23.85 7.51 18.75
C ASP A 350 -25.10 8.35 18.32
N GLU A 351 -25.74 7.96 17.21
CA GLU A 351 -26.85 8.67 16.56
C GLU A 351 -26.53 10.08 16.02
N HIS A 352 -25.28 10.53 16.08
CA HIS A 352 -24.83 11.80 15.49
C HIS A 352 -24.32 11.59 14.07
N ILE A 353 -24.86 12.37 13.13
CA ILE A 353 -24.45 12.35 11.72
C ILE A 353 -23.09 13.04 11.56
N ILE A 354 -22.15 12.33 10.96
CA ILE A 354 -20.88 12.90 10.48
C ILE A 354 -21.07 13.35 9.04
N ALA A 355 -20.75 14.62 8.78
CA ALA A 355 -20.97 15.27 7.49
C ALA A 355 -20.40 14.48 6.29
N PRO A 356 -21.01 14.59 5.10
CA PRO A 356 -20.52 13.96 3.88
C PRO A 356 -19.05 14.27 3.57
N GLY A 357 -18.31 13.26 3.11
CA GLY A 357 -16.94 13.36 2.63
C GLY A 357 -16.72 12.56 1.34
N PRO A 358 -15.56 12.70 0.68
CA PRO A 358 -15.29 12.05 -0.60
C PRO A 358 -15.33 10.51 -0.50
N HIS A 359 -14.73 9.90 0.54
CA HIS A 359 -14.75 8.44 0.72
C HIS A 359 -16.16 7.87 0.83
N ALA A 360 -17.07 8.61 1.49
CA ALA A 360 -18.45 8.19 1.65
C ALA A 360 -19.23 8.16 0.33
N GLN A 361 -18.77 8.89 -0.70
CA GLN A 361 -19.35 8.82 -2.04
C GLN A 361 -18.63 7.77 -2.89
N ALA A 362 -17.30 7.72 -2.78
CA ALA A 362 -16.42 6.88 -3.58
C ALA A 362 -16.72 5.39 -3.39
N PHE A 363 -16.84 4.93 -2.15
CA PHE A 363 -17.00 3.51 -1.85
C PHE A 363 -18.35 2.96 -2.34
N PRO A 364 -19.52 3.59 -2.08
CA PRO A 364 -20.78 3.15 -2.67
C PRO A 364 -20.78 3.12 -4.19
N LEU A 365 -20.16 4.10 -4.85
CA LEU A 365 -20.00 4.10 -6.31
C LEU A 365 -19.12 2.93 -6.78
N ALA A 366 -17.96 2.73 -6.14
CA ALA A 366 -17.00 1.68 -6.47
C ALA A 366 -17.57 0.27 -6.30
N TYR A 367 -18.46 0.08 -5.33
CA TYR A 367 -19.14 -1.20 -5.09
C TYR A 367 -20.48 -1.34 -5.81
N GLY A 368 -20.94 -0.32 -6.56
CA GLY A 368 -22.21 -0.39 -7.30
C GLY A 368 -23.47 -0.39 -6.42
N ILE A 369 -23.39 0.26 -5.26
CA ILE A 369 -24.49 0.37 -4.28
C ILE A 369 -25.47 1.49 -4.64
N VAL A 370 -24.95 2.56 -5.25
CA VAL A 370 -25.71 3.76 -5.59
C VAL A 370 -26.83 3.41 -6.58
N PRO A 371 -28.09 3.80 -6.31
CA PRO A 371 -29.19 3.62 -7.26
C PRO A 371 -28.86 4.26 -8.61
N GLU A 372 -29.21 3.60 -9.71
CA GLU A 372 -28.81 4.01 -11.08
C GLU A 372 -29.13 5.48 -11.38
N ALA A 373 -30.29 5.97 -10.94
CA ALA A 373 -30.71 7.36 -11.13
C ALA A 373 -29.87 8.37 -10.35
N GLU A 374 -29.23 7.97 -9.25
CA GLU A 374 -28.44 8.85 -8.37
C GLU A 374 -26.95 8.84 -8.72
N ILE A 375 -26.47 7.90 -9.55
CA ILE A 375 -25.04 7.76 -9.91
C ILE A 375 -24.44 9.09 -10.39
N PRO A 376 -25.05 9.85 -11.33
CA PRO A 376 -24.46 11.11 -11.81
C PRO A 376 -24.35 12.18 -10.70
N LEU A 377 -25.31 12.21 -9.78
CA LEU A 377 -25.39 13.20 -8.70
C LEU A 377 -24.37 12.87 -7.60
N VAL A 378 -24.28 11.60 -7.19
CA VAL A 378 -23.27 11.15 -6.21
C VAL A 378 -21.86 11.28 -6.77
N ALA A 379 -21.65 11.02 -8.07
CA ALA A 379 -20.35 11.22 -8.70
C ALA A 379 -19.97 12.71 -8.77
N THR A 380 -20.95 13.60 -8.95
CA THR A 380 -20.73 15.05 -8.87
C THR A 380 -20.40 15.47 -7.44
N ALA A 381 -21.13 14.96 -6.45
CA ALA A 381 -20.84 15.20 -5.04
C ALA A 381 -19.45 14.71 -4.63
N LEU A 382 -19.01 13.55 -5.12
CA LEU A 382 -17.65 13.05 -4.94
C LEU A 382 -16.61 14.07 -5.42
N LEU A 383 -16.81 14.60 -6.62
CA LEU A 383 -15.93 15.60 -7.22
C LEU A 383 -15.94 16.93 -6.45
N ASP A 384 -17.11 17.38 -5.99
CA ASP A 384 -17.26 18.62 -5.20
C ASP A 384 -16.61 18.50 -3.82
N LEU A 385 -16.69 17.33 -3.20
CA LEU A 385 -16.15 17.06 -1.86
C LEU A 385 -14.65 16.69 -1.89
N THR A 386 -14.07 16.46 -3.07
CA THR A 386 -12.63 16.19 -3.21
C THR A 386 -11.87 17.50 -3.36
N GLU A 387 -11.03 17.84 -2.38
CA GLU A 387 -10.16 19.02 -2.46
C GLU A 387 -9.21 18.86 -3.65
N ARG A 388 -9.08 19.90 -4.47
CA ARG A 388 -8.31 19.85 -5.73
C ARG A 388 -6.88 20.31 -5.57
N ASP A 389 -6.60 21.09 -4.53
CA ASP A 389 -5.26 21.52 -4.18
C ASP A 389 -4.50 20.36 -3.50
N PRO A 390 -3.47 19.77 -4.16
CA PRO A 390 -2.72 18.65 -3.59
C PRO A 390 -2.07 18.99 -2.24
N ALA A 391 -1.77 20.27 -1.98
CA ALA A 391 -1.21 20.71 -0.71
C ALA A 391 -2.18 20.58 0.48
N ARG A 392 -3.49 20.50 0.21
CA ARG A 392 -4.57 20.42 1.20
C ARG A 392 -5.43 19.16 1.01
N ALA A 393 -4.89 18.16 0.33
CA ALA A 393 -5.62 16.98 -0.07
C ALA A 393 -6.35 16.29 1.09
N ASN A 394 -7.65 16.05 0.91
CA ASN A 394 -8.49 15.34 1.85
C ASN A 394 -8.70 13.86 1.50
N VAL A 395 -7.97 13.36 0.50
CA VAL A 395 -7.89 11.95 0.09
C VAL A 395 -6.41 11.64 -0.16
N GLN A 396 -5.86 10.59 0.44
CA GLN A 396 -4.48 10.15 0.14
C GLN A 396 -4.45 9.18 -1.03
N LEU A 397 -3.25 8.79 -1.49
CA LEU A 397 -3.11 7.88 -2.62
C LEU A 397 -3.79 6.53 -2.41
N TYR A 398 -3.80 6.00 -1.17
CA TYR A 398 -4.59 4.81 -0.82
C TYR A 398 -6.08 5.02 -1.13
N GLY A 399 -6.73 6.02 -0.50
CA GLY A 399 -8.14 6.31 -0.72
C GLY A 399 -8.47 6.70 -2.17
N MET A 400 -7.50 7.26 -2.91
CA MET A 400 -7.65 7.63 -4.32
C MET A 400 -7.98 6.43 -5.21
N PHE A 401 -7.54 5.22 -4.88
CA PHE A 401 -7.92 4.01 -5.62
C PHE A 401 -9.45 3.84 -5.69
N TRP A 402 -10.15 4.01 -4.57
CA TRP A 402 -11.61 3.90 -4.49
C TRP A 402 -12.31 5.11 -5.13
N VAL A 403 -11.72 6.31 -5.04
CA VAL A 403 -12.23 7.49 -5.76
C VAL A 403 -12.22 7.26 -7.27
N LEU A 404 -11.09 6.77 -7.80
CA LEU A 404 -10.94 6.51 -9.23
C LEU A 404 -11.83 5.35 -9.70
N GLU A 405 -11.96 4.27 -8.93
CA GLU A 405 -12.88 3.18 -9.24
C GLU A 405 -14.35 3.64 -9.21
N GLY A 406 -14.73 4.46 -8.23
CA GLY A 406 -16.06 5.05 -8.15
C GLY A 406 -16.39 5.93 -9.36
N LEU A 407 -15.47 6.81 -9.77
CA LEU A 407 -15.63 7.64 -10.98
C LEU A 407 -15.68 6.79 -12.25
N ARG A 408 -14.85 5.74 -12.34
CA ARG A 408 -14.87 4.78 -13.46
C ARG A 408 -16.24 4.12 -13.60
N ARG A 409 -16.81 3.62 -12.49
CA ARG A 409 -18.15 3.01 -12.50
C ARG A 409 -19.27 4.01 -12.79
N ALA A 410 -19.09 5.27 -12.41
CA ALA A 410 -20.01 6.35 -12.78
C ALA A 410 -19.85 6.85 -14.23
N GLY A 411 -18.91 6.29 -15.02
CA GLY A 411 -18.63 6.73 -16.39
C GLY A 411 -17.93 8.10 -16.48
N ARG A 412 -17.39 8.62 -15.37
CA ARG A 412 -16.71 9.92 -15.25
C ARG A 412 -15.21 9.82 -15.55
N PHE A 413 -14.86 9.21 -16.68
CA PHE A 413 -13.47 8.90 -17.04
C PHE A 413 -12.57 10.14 -17.15
N ASN A 414 -13.05 11.22 -17.76
CA ASN A 414 -12.28 12.46 -17.90
C ASN A 414 -11.98 13.09 -16.54
N ASP A 415 -12.92 13.04 -15.60
CA ASP A 415 -12.71 13.56 -14.25
C ASP A 415 -11.69 12.71 -13.49
N ALA A 416 -11.74 11.38 -13.64
CA ALA A 416 -10.74 10.49 -13.07
C ALA A 416 -9.33 10.76 -13.64
N ILE A 417 -9.21 10.93 -14.97
CA ILE A 417 -7.92 11.28 -15.62
C ILE A 417 -7.41 12.64 -15.12
N ASN A 418 -8.29 13.64 -14.99
CA ASN A 418 -7.92 14.95 -14.47
C ASN A 418 -7.43 14.87 -13.02
N LEU A 419 -8.04 14.03 -12.19
CA LEU A 419 -7.56 13.78 -10.84
C LEU A 419 -6.19 13.12 -10.81
N ILE A 420 -5.99 12.11 -11.65
CA ILE A 420 -4.70 11.44 -11.81
C ILE A 420 -3.62 12.47 -12.14
N LYS A 421 -3.85 13.29 -13.18
CA LYS A 421 -2.91 14.35 -13.58
C LYS A 421 -2.67 15.38 -12.49
N THR A 422 -3.70 15.75 -11.74
CA THR A 422 -3.61 16.77 -10.69
C THR A 422 -2.74 16.30 -9.53
N PHE A 423 -3.01 15.11 -8.98
CA PHE A 423 -2.35 14.64 -7.77
C PHE A 423 -1.02 13.96 -8.04
N TYR A 424 -0.99 13.00 -8.98
CA TYR A 424 0.25 12.29 -9.31
C TYR A 424 1.20 13.19 -10.10
N GLY A 425 0.67 14.03 -11.00
CA GLY A 425 1.49 15.04 -11.69
C GLY A 425 2.09 16.06 -10.74
N TRP A 426 1.40 16.39 -9.64
CA TRP A 426 1.98 17.23 -8.58
C TRP A 426 3.14 16.54 -7.86
N GLN A 427 3.05 15.25 -7.52
CA GLN A 427 4.18 14.53 -6.92
C GLN A 427 5.38 14.49 -7.88
N LEU A 428 5.14 14.22 -9.17
CA LEU A 428 6.19 14.27 -10.21
C LEU A 428 6.85 15.66 -10.30
N ALA A 429 6.06 16.73 -10.28
CA ALA A 429 6.57 18.10 -10.30
C ALA A 429 7.42 18.45 -9.06
N ASN A 430 7.22 17.74 -7.95
CA ASN A 430 8.02 17.86 -6.72
C ASN A 430 9.15 16.80 -6.64
N GLY A 431 9.46 16.11 -7.74
CA GLY A 431 10.63 15.23 -7.85
C GLY A 431 10.40 13.77 -7.47
N ALA A 432 9.14 13.33 -7.35
CA ALA A 432 8.83 11.93 -7.13
C ALA A 432 9.35 11.05 -8.28
N THR A 433 10.14 10.03 -7.94
CA THR A 433 10.54 8.93 -8.84
C THR A 433 9.85 7.61 -8.52
N THR A 434 9.15 7.60 -7.39
CA THR A 434 8.22 6.58 -6.89
C THR A 434 7.12 7.34 -6.14
N TRP A 435 5.94 6.73 -5.98
CA TRP A 435 4.83 7.33 -5.27
C TRP A 435 5.07 7.36 -3.77
N TRP A 436 4.75 8.50 -3.16
CA TRP A 436 4.88 8.67 -1.72
C TRP A 436 3.63 8.16 -1.00
N GLU A 437 3.80 7.64 0.22
CA GLU A 437 2.70 7.17 1.08
C GLU A 437 1.60 8.23 1.25
N HIS A 438 2.01 9.45 1.64
CA HIS A 438 1.14 10.60 1.72
C HIS A 438 1.36 11.55 0.55
N LEU A 439 0.29 12.24 0.14
CA LEU A 439 0.36 13.16 -0.99
C LEU A 439 1.43 14.24 -0.80
N ASN A 440 1.58 14.75 0.42
CA ASN A 440 2.45 15.87 0.78
C ASN A 440 3.68 15.47 1.59
N SER A 441 4.15 14.22 1.45
CA SER A 441 5.29 13.74 2.24
C SER A 441 6.56 14.59 2.03
N ASP A 442 6.75 15.25 0.88
CA ASP A 442 7.84 16.23 0.64
C ASP A 442 7.87 17.40 1.64
N ARG A 443 6.73 17.73 2.24
CA ARG A 443 6.58 18.89 3.14
C ARG A 443 6.70 18.53 4.61
N PHE A 444 6.53 17.26 4.95
CA PHE A 444 6.51 16.79 6.33
C PHE A 444 7.59 15.73 6.53
N TRP A 445 8.56 16.05 7.40
CA TRP A 445 9.66 15.15 7.79
C TRP A 445 9.20 13.92 8.61
N TYR A 446 7.89 13.72 8.77
CA TYR A 446 7.25 12.77 9.68
C TYR A 446 6.45 11.67 8.96
N ALA A 447 6.57 11.59 7.63
CA ALA A 447 5.75 10.75 6.77
C ALA A 447 6.62 9.72 6.04
#